data_AF-A0A9W6WEQ8-F1
#
_entry.id   AF-A0A9W6WEQ8-F1
#
_cell.length_a   1.000
_cell.length_b   1.000
_cell.length_c   1.000
_cell.angle_alpha   90.00
_cell.angle_beta   90.00
_cell.angle_gamma   90.00
#
_symmetry.space_group_name_H-M   'P 1'
#
loop_
_entity.id
_entity.type
_entity.pdbx_description
1 polymer ?
#
loop_
_entity_poly.entity_id
_entity_poly.type
_entity_poly.pdbx_seq_one_letter_code
_entity_poly.pdbx_strand_id
1 'polypeptide(L)'
;MRATKAVFQAKAKRYSDASQVSGSGLKGRGLRGAGVAPLEGVIRRGRTYNLNEIQGLATPSAYTYKQLGSKYIRIPDLDAKTLVIVQPNRRKCGPKCQISDSLQSMIRALVYKNHIDQASYDKLSIDDKKLFKEILAITHLQYNFHDKLTDPLETLRAEYDKLKGEMELGNDNPSIIKQLKSLTVDMYSNRLIGDKEFKEIITRLL
;
A
#
# COMPACT_ATOMS: atom_id res chain seq x y z
N MET A 1 -70.33 7.48 -4.45
CA MET A 1 -69.67 7.00 -3.20
C MET A 1 -68.88 5.74 -3.56
N ARG A 2 -67.55 5.76 -3.60
CA ARG A 2 -66.59 5.55 -2.49
C ARG A 2 -66.66 4.15 -1.86
N ALA A 3 -65.86 3.23 -2.40
CA ALA A 3 -65.46 1.99 -1.73
C ALA A 3 -63.96 1.73 -1.93
N THR A 4 -63.10 2.54 -1.29
CA THR A 4 -61.64 2.29 -1.20
C THR A 4 -61.08 2.55 0.22
N LYS A 5 -61.93 2.47 1.25
CA LYS A 5 -61.50 2.72 2.65
C LYS A 5 -61.40 1.48 3.56
N ALA A 6 -61.91 0.32 3.14
CA ALA A 6 -61.98 -0.87 4.02
C ALA A 6 -60.67 -1.69 4.08
N VAL A 7 -59.87 -1.72 3.00
CA VAL A 7 -58.63 -2.52 2.97
C VAL A 7 -57.46 -1.83 3.70
N PHE A 8 -57.50 -0.49 3.78
CA PHE A 8 -56.43 0.29 4.45
C PHE A 8 -56.53 0.28 5.98
N GLN A 9 -57.70 0.01 6.57
CA GLN A 9 -57.88 -0.03 8.03
C GLN A 9 -57.53 -1.39 8.67
N ALA A 10 -57.53 -2.49 7.91
CA ALA A 10 -57.16 -3.81 8.42
C ALA A 10 -55.64 -3.95 8.67
N LYS A 11 -54.80 -3.22 7.92
CA LYS A 11 -53.34 -3.22 8.12
C LYS A 11 -52.87 -2.24 9.20
N ALA A 12 -53.65 -1.22 9.53
CA ALA A 12 -53.32 -0.25 10.58
C ALA A 12 -53.56 -0.79 12.00
N LYS A 13 -54.58 -1.66 12.20
CA LYS A 13 -54.87 -2.26 13.52
C LYS A 13 -53.85 -3.32 13.97
N ARG A 14 -53.11 -3.95 13.06
CA ARG A 14 -52.03 -4.89 13.44
C ARG A 14 -50.76 -4.19 13.95
N TYR A 15 -50.66 -2.87 13.83
CA TYR A 15 -49.52 -2.09 14.29
C TYR A 15 -49.74 -1.38 15.64
N SER A 16 -50.95 -1.38 16.20
CA SER A 16 -51.27 -0.71 17.47
C SER A 16 -51.28 -1.62 18.71
N ASP A 17 -51.30 -2.94 18.55
CA ASP A 17 -51.47 -3.88 19.68
C ASP A 17 -50.14 -4.46 20.20
N ALA A 18 -48.98 -3.96 19.75
CA ALA A 18 -47.66 -4.44 20.21
C ALA A 18 -46.90 -3.45 21.10
N SER A 19 -47.56 -2.41 21.62
CA SER A 19 -46.94 -1.37 22.46
C SER A 19 -47.47 -1.39 23.89
N GLN A 20 -47.28 -2.48 24.61
CA GLN A 20 -47.22 -2.47 26.08
C GLN A 20 -46.25 -3.55 26.58
N VAL A 21 -44.96 -3.22 26.64
CA VAL A 21 -44.04 -3.80 27.62
C VAL A 21 -43.19 -2.66 28.19
N SER A 22 -43.60 -2.18 29.36
CA SER A 22 -42.83 -1.29 30.21
C SER A 22 -41.65 -2.05 30.82
N GLY A 23 -40.42 -1.61 30.56
CA GLY A 23 -39.22 -2.20 31.16
C GLY A 23 -37.92 -1.49 30.75
N SER A 24 -37.56 -0.49 31.54
CA SER A 24 -36.19 -0.02 31.86
C SER A 24 -35.05 -0.12 30.83
N GLY A 25 -34.48 1.05 30.50
CA GLY A 25 -33.08 1.19 30.13
C GLY A 25 -32.81 1.50 28.65
N LEU A 26 -32.96 2.77 28.28
CA LEU A 26 -32.41 3.33 27.04
C LEU A 26 -30.87 3.28 27.08
N LYS A 27 -30.29 2.13 26.73
CA LYS A 27 -28.86 2.02 26.42
C LYS A 27 -28.71 2.14 24.92
N GLY A 28 -28.45 3.37 24.46
CA GLY A 28 -28.23 3.71 23.06
C GLY A 28 -27.26 2.74 22.38
N ARG A 29 -27.81 1.85 21.56
CA ARG A 29 -27.07 0.99 20.64
C ARG A 29 -27.38 1.49 19.24
N GLY A 30 -26.45 2.29 18.71
CA GLY A 30 -26.54 2.85 17.36
C GLY A 30 -26.93 1.80 16.33
N LEU A 31 -27.77 2.23 15.39
CA LEU A 31 -28.27 1.55 14.19
C LEU A 31 -27.34 0.42 13.72
N ARG A 32 -27.61 -0.79 14.20
CA ARG A 32 -26.81 -1.98 13.89
C ARG A 32 -27.28 -2.52 12.54
N GLY A 33 -26.82 -1.87 11.46
CA GLY A 33 -27.02 -2.32 10.09
C GLY A 33 -28.47 -2.20 9.63
N ALA A 34 -28.73 -1.24 8.74
CA ALA A 34 -29.97 -1.19 7.99
C ALA A 34 -30.12 -2.49 7.18
N GLY A 35 -30.84 -3.49 7.70
CA GLY A 35 -31.59 -4.54 6.99
C GLY A 35 -30.95 -5.37 5.86
N VAL A 36 -29.69 -5.18 5.48
CA VAL A 36 -29.08 -5.91 4.37
C VAL A 36 -28.76 -7.33 4.86
N ALA A 37 -29.47 -8.32 4.29
CA ALA A 37 -29.18 -9.72 4.51
C ALA A 37 -27.68 -9.99 4.24
N PRO A 38 -27.02 -10.80 5.08
CA PRO A 38 -25.64 -11.21 4.82
C PRO A 38 -25.50 -11.79 3.42
N LEU A 39 -24.35 -11.55 2.76
CA LEU A 39 -24.02 -12.22 1.51
C LEU A 39 -24.03 -13.73 1.75
N GLU A 40 -24.65 -14.47 0.84
CA GLU A 40 -24.75 -15.92 0.91
C GLU A 40 -23.34 -16.54 0.96
N GLY A 41 -23.09 -17.41 1.95
CA GLY A 41 -21.78 -18.03 2.18
C GLY A 41 -20.73 -17.18 2.91
N VAL A 42 -21.03 -15.92 3.29
CA VAL A 42 -20.05 -15.02 3.94
C VAL A 42 -20.44 -14.70 5.39
N ILE A 43 -19.52 -14.97 6.32
CA ILE A 43 -19.72 -14.70 7.76
C ILE A 43 -19.22 -13.29 8.10
N ARG A 44 -20.15 -12.35 8.28
CA ARG A 44 -19.80 -10.96 8.66
C ARG A 44 -19.31 -10.88 10.11
N ARG A 45 -17.98 -10.79 10.32
CA ARG A 45 -17.36 -10.52 11.62
C ARG A 45 -17.26 -9.01 11.91
N GLY A 46 -18.39 -8.37 12.20
CA GLY A 46 -18.46 -6.96 12.62
C GLY A 46 -19.09 -6.01 11.61
N ARG A 47 -18.60 -4.76 11.54
CA ARG A 47 -19.20 -3.74 10.64
C ARG A 47 -18.86 -3.93 9.18
N THR A 48 -17.79 -4.64 8.84
CA THR A 48 -17.35 -4.85 7.46
C THR A 48 -17.07 -6.32 7.20
N TYR A 49 -17.16 -6.74 5.94
CA TYR A 49 -16.75 -8.07 5.52
C TYR A 49 -15.23 -8.17 5.39
N ASN A 50 -14.70 -9.35 5.69
CA ASN A 50 -13.30 -9.66 5.43
C ASN A 50 -13.05 -9.68 3.91
N LEU A 51 -11.95 -9.08 3.46
CA LEU A 51 -11.62 -8.99 2.03
C LEU A 51 -11.38 -10.37 1.40
N ASN A 52 -10.84 -11.34 2.15
CA ASN A 52 -10.65 -12.71 1.65
C ASN A 52 -11.98 -13.40 1.33
N GLU A 53 -13.02 -13.15 2.13
CA GLU A 53 -14.31 -13.84 2.02
C GLU A 53 -15.18 -13.25 0.89
N ILE A 54 -14.89 -12.02 0.48
CA ILE A 54 -15.66 -11.32 -0.56
C ILE A 54 -14.90 -11.23 -1.89
N GLN A 55 -13.70 -11.79 -1.97
CA GLN A 55 -12.92 -11.81 -3.18
C GLN A 55 -13.67 -12.60 -4.27
N GLY A 56 -13.79 -12.02 -5.47
CA GLY A 56 -14.55 -12.63 -6.57
C GLY A 56 -16.06 -12.45 -6.50
N LEU A 57 -16.62 -11.97 -5.37
CA LEU A 57 -18.02 -11.57 -5.30
C LEU A 57 -18.20 -10.18 -5.93
N ALA A 58 -19.39 -9.94 -6.50
CA ALA A 58 -19.79 -8.65 -7.06
C ALA A 58 -20.10 -7.59 -5.98
N THR A 59 -19.20 -7.41 -5.01
CA THR A 59 -19.32 -6.41 -3.95
C THR A 59 -18.48 -5.17 -4.27
N PRO A 60 -18.94 -3.94 -3.93
CA PRO A 60 -18.14 -2.74 -4.14
C PRO A 60 -16.75 -2.79 -3.50
N SER A 61 -16.63 -3.46 -2.34
CA SER A 61 -15.35 -3.66 -1.65
C SER A 61 -14.41 -4.57 -2.44
N ALA A 62 -14.89 -5.62 -3.10
CA ALA A 62 -14.06 -6.50 -3.93
C ALA A 62 -13.50 -5.80 -5.19
N TYR A 63 -14.21 -4.81 -5.72
CA TYR A 63 -13.69 -3.96 -6.81
C TYR A 63 -12.72 -2.89 -6.31
N THR A 64 -12.94 -2.39 -5.09
CA THR A 64 -12.12 -1.32 -4.50
C THR A 64 -10.76 -1.83 -4.00
N TYR A 65 -10.73 -3.04 -3.44
CA TYR A 65 -9.52 -3.64 -2.88
C TYR A 65 -9.01 -4.76 -3.78
N LYS A 66 -7.72 -4.73 -4.10
CA LYS A 66 -7.05 -5.80 -4.83
C LYS A 66 -6.01 -6.46 -3.96
N GLN A 67 -5.92 -7.78 -4.08
CA GLN A 67 -4.94 -8.58 -3.38
C GLN A 67 -3.54 -8.28 -3.92
N LEU A 68 -2.58 -8.16 -3.02
CA LEU A 68 -1.15 -8.05 -3.31
C LEU A 68 -0.41 -8.95 -2.31
N GLY A 69 0.00 -10.13 -2.78
CA GLY A 69 0.52 -11.18 -1.91
C GLY A 69 -0.46 -11.56 -0.81
N SER A 70 -0.02 -11.45 0.45
CA SER A 70 -0.84 -11.73 1.64
C SER A 70 -1.71 -10.56 2.12
N LYS A 71 -1.61 -9.39 1.49
CA LYS A 71 -2.29 -8.15 1.89
C LYS A 71 -3.18 -7.62 0.75
N TYR A 72 -3.79 -6.48 0.99
CA TYR A 72 -4.64 -5.78 0.02
C TYR A 72 -4.22 -4.33 -0.13
N ILE A 73 -4.40 -3.81 -1.33
CA ILE A 73 -4.26 -2.39 -1.62
C ILE A 73 -5.59 -1.82 -2.08
N ARG A 74 -5.81 -0.54 -1.82
CA ARG A 74 -7.00 0.18 -2.29
C ARG A 74 -6.69 0.87 -3.62
N ILE A 75 -7.39 0.47 -4.69
CA ILE A 75 -7.12 0.96 -6.04
C ILE A 75 -7.33 2.48 -6.18
N PRO A 76 -8.41 3.09 -5.63
CA PRO A 76 -8.56 4.55 -5.68
C PRO A 76 -7.42 5.32 -5.01
N ASP A 77 -6.85 4.78 -3.93
CA ASP A 77 -5.73 5.43 -3.25
C ASP A 77 -4.44 5.29 -4.11
N LEU A 78 -4.23 4.12 -4.73
CA LEU A 78 -3.14 3.90 -5.69
C LEU A 78 -3.24 4.84 -6.90
N ASP A 79 -4.44 5.06 -7.44
CA ASP A 79 -4.68 6.00 -8.54
C ASP A 79 -4.37 7.45 -8.13
N ALA A 80 -4.61 7.81 -6.86
CA ALA A 80 -4.23 9.09 -6.26
C ALA A 80 -2.77 9.15 -5.78
N LYS A 81 -1.91 8.24 -6.25
CA LYS A 81 -0.48 8.14 -5.88
C LYS A 81 -0.23 8.03 -4.38
N THR A 82 -1.20 7.48 -3.65
CA THR A 82 -1.14 7.29 -2.20
C THR A 82 -1.23 5.81 -1.91
N LEU A 83 -0.12 5.22 -1.47
CA LEU A 83 -0.10 3.82 -1.14
C LEU A 83 -0.68 3.57 0.25
N VAL A 84 -1.71 2.72 0.31
CA VAL A 84 -2.30 2.25 1.56
C VAL A 84 -2.42 0.73 1.48
N ILE A 85 -1.60 0.04 2.28
CA ILE A 85 -1.65 -1.42 2.41
C ILE A 85 -2.53 -1.77 3.61
N VAL A 86 -3.41 -2.75 3.45
CA VAL A 86 -4.29 -3.23 4.51
C VAL A 86 -4.28 -4.76 4.60
N GLN A 87 -4.55 -5.27 5.79
CA GLN A 87 -4.86 -6.67 6.03
C GLN A 87 -6.25 -7.03 5.46
N PRO A 88 -6.56 -8.34 5.34
CA PRO A 88 -7.89 -8.79 4.93
C PRO A 88 -9.03 -8.25 5.82
N ASN A 89 -8.76 -8.03 7.11
CA ASN A 89 -9.69 -7.41 8.07
C ASN A 89 -9.77 -5.87 7.96
N ARG A 90 -9.17 -5.27 6.93
CA ARG A 90 -9.10 -3.82 6.65
C ARG A 90 -8.32 -2.98 7.66
N ARG A 91 -7.52 -3.60 8.54
CA ARG A 91 -6.54 -2.88 9.36
C ARG A 91 -5.36 -2.44 8.50
N LYS A 92 -4.89 -1.21 8.69
CA LYS A 92 -3.75 -0.67 7.95
C LYS A 92 -2.46 -1.38 8.33
N CYS A 93 -1.61 -1.61 7.34
CA CYS A 93 -0.24 -2.10 7.48
C CYS A 93 0.70 -0.96 7.07
N GLY A 94 1.39 -0.39 8.05
CA GLY A 94 2.32 0.71 7.81
C GLY A 94 1.66 2.09 7.62
N PRO A 95 2.49 3.14 7.48
CA PRO A 95 2.03 4.49 7.22
C PRO A 95 1.46 4.61 5.80
N LYS A 96 0.72 5.70 5.56
CA LYS A 96 0.35 6.08 4.20
C LYS A 96 1.55 6.75 3.56
N CYS A 97 1.95 6.28 2.38
CA CYS A 97 3.10 6.81 1.67
C CYS A 97 2.67 7.43 0.35
N GLN A 98 3.27 8.56 -0.02
CA GLN A 98 3.19 9.06 -1.39
C GLN A 98 4.18 8.28 -2.25
N ILE A 99 3.79 7.99 -3.49
CA ILE A 99 4.60 7.21 -4.43
C ILE A 99 4.77 7.98 -5.75
N SER A 100 5.89 7.74 -6.43
CA SER A 100 6.13 8.29 -7.76
C SER A 100 5.28 7.61 -8.84
N ASP A 101 5.15 8.25 -10.00
CA ASP A 101 4.41 7.71 -11.15
C ASP A 101 4.99 6.39 -11.67
N SER A 102 6.33 6.30 -11.65
CA SER A 102 7.06 5.09 -12.03
C SER A 102 6.78 3.94 -11.05
N LEU A 103 6.80 4.22 -9.74
CA LEU A 103 6.49 3.22 -8.72
C LEU A 103 5.02 2.80 -8.73
N GLN A 104 4.10 3.74 -8.98
CA GLN A 104 2.67 3.46 -9.14
C GLN A 104 2.43 2.47 -10.29
N SER A 105 3.07 2.72 -11.44
CA SER A 105 2.95 1.85 -12.63
C SER A 105 3.47 0.44 -12.36
N MET A 106 4.60 0.34 -11.65
CA MET A 106 5.17 -0.92 -11.16
C MET A 106 4.22 -1.68 -10.24
N ILE A 107 3.67 -1.01 -9.22
CA ILE A 107 2.73 -1.63 -8.28
C ILE A 107 1.47 -2.08 -9.03
N ARG A 108 0.98 -1.29 -10.00
CA ARG A 108 -0.16 -1.67 -10.83
C ARG A 108 0.14 -2.92 -11.66
N ALA A 109 1.30 -2.98 -12.30
CA ALA A 109 1.72 -4.18 -13.04
C ALA A 109 1.79 -5.41 -12.12
N LEU A 110 2.33 -5.25 -10.91
CA LEU A 110 2.39 -6.32 -9.92
C LEU A 110 1.00 -6.79 -9.47
N VAL A 111 0.06 -5.86 -9.25
CA VAL A 111 -1.29 -6.18 -8.75
C VAL A 111 -2.14 -6.88 -9.82
N TYR A 112 -2.05 -6.44 -11.08
CA TYR A 112 -2.91 -6.96 -12.15
C TYR A 112 -2.28 -8.10 -12.96
N LYS A 113 -0.95 -8.08 -13.14
CA LYS A 113 -0.22 -9.04 -13.98
C LYS A 113 0.68 -9.97 -13.17
N ASN A 114 0.85 -9.74 -11.87
CA ASN A 114 1.78 -10.48 -11.01
C ASN A 114 3.20 -10.58 -11.59
N HIS A 115 3.64 -9.52 -12.27
CA HIS A 115 4.89 -9.45 -13.00
C HIS A 115 5.67 -8.20 -12.61
N ILE A 116 6.98 -8.34 -12.44
CA ILE A 116 7.91 -7.23 -12.22
C ILE A 116 8.80 -7.12 -13.44
N ASP A 117 8.78 -5.96 -14.08
CA ASP A 117 9.70 -5.66 -15.18
C ASP A 117 11.01 -5.08 -14.63
N GLN A 118 12.11 -5.81 -14.82
CA GLN A 118 13.42 -5.44 -14.30
C GLN A 118 13.92 -4.12 -14.90
N ALA A 119 13.69 -3.90 -16.21
CA ALA A 119 14.13 -2.67 -16.88
C ALA A 119 13.41 -1.43 -16.32
N SER A 120 12.17 -1.58 -15.89
CA SER A 120 11.41 -0.55 -15.20
C SER A 120 11.89 -0.35 -13.77
N TYR A 121 12.24 -1.43 -13.06
CA TYR A 121 12.80 -1.38 -11.71
C TYR A 121 14.17 -0.68 -11.69
N ASP A 122 15.06 -1.00 -12.61
CA ASP A 122 16.42 -0.44 -12.64
C ASP A 122 16.42 1.09 -12.84
N LYS A 123 15.42 1.62 -13.54
CA LYS A 123 15.22 3.06 -13.77
C LYS A 123 14.60 3.80 -12.58
N LEU A 124 14.14 3.10 -11.55
CA LEU A 124 13.57 3.74 -10.35
C LEU A 124 14.66 4.46 -9.55
N SER A 125 14.23 5.52 -8.87
CA SER A 125 15.05 6.18 -7.86
C SER A 125 15.40 5.22 -6.72
N ILE A 126 16.49 5.50 -6.01
CA ILE A 126 16.93 4.67 -4.87
C ILE A 126 15.84 4.62 -3.79
N ASP A 127 15.17 5.75 -3.53
CA ASP A 127 14.08 5.83 -2.57
C ASP A 127 12.87 4.98 -2.98
N ASP A 128 12.49 5.03 -4.26
CA ASP A 128 11.41 4.20 -4.79
C ASP A 128 11.77 2.71 -4.75
N LYS A 129 13.03 2.34 -5.04
CA LYS A 129 13.50 0.95 -4.95
C LYS A 129 13.41 0.43 -3.51
N LYS A 130 13.82 1.24 -2.52
CA LYS A 130 13.68 0.90 -1.09
C LYS A 130 12.22 0.70 -0.70
N LEU A 131 11.38 1.67 -1.06
CA LEU A 131 9.95 1.62 -0.74
C LEU A 131 9.31 0.40 -1.40
N PHE A 132 9.69 0.07 -2.64
CA PHE A 132 9.24 -1.13 -3.33
C PHE A 132 9.67 -2.42 -2.59
N LYS A 133 10.92 -2.50 -2.12
CA LYS A 133 11.42 -3.63 -1.33
C LYS A 133 10.64 -3.79 -0.02
N GLU A 134 10.32 -2.68 0.66
CA GLU A 134 9.46 -2.67 1.85
C GLU A 134 8.04 -3.17 1.55
N ILE A 135 7.45 -2.77 0.41
CA ILE A 135 6.14 -3.27 -0.02
C ILE A 135 6.19 -4.78 -0.20
N LEU A 136 7.20 -5.30 -0.89
CA LEU A 136 7.37 -6.74 -1.09
C LEU A 136 7.52 -7.49 0.23
N ALA A 137 8.22 -6.89 1.21
CA ALA A 137 8.35 -7.45 2.54
C ALA A 137 7.00 -7.48 3.29
N ILE A 138 6.28 -6.36 3.36
CA ILE A 138 4.97 -6.26 4.03
C ILE A 138 3.94 -7.20 3.41
N THR A 139 3.99 -7.36 2.09
CA THR A 139 3.06 -8.22 1.32
C THR A 139 3.48 -9.68 1.31
N HIS A 140 4.68 -10.01 1.82
CA HIS A 140 5.32 -11.33 1.77
C HIS A 140 5.60 -11.83 0.34
N LEU A 141 5.72 -10.92 -0.63
CA LEU A 141 6.12 -11.25 -2.00
C LEU A 141 7.64 -11.31 -2.20
N GLN A 142 8.41 -10.91 -1.20
CA GLN A 142 9.88 -10.92 -1.24
C GLN A 142 10.46 -12.26 -1.69
N TYR A 143 9.90 -13.40 -1.26
CA TYR A 143 10.40 -14.73 -1.62
C TYR A 143 10.20 -15.06 -3.11
N ASN A 144 9.19 -14.48 -3.76
CA ASN A 144 8.90 -14.75 -5.16
C ASN A 144 9.84 -13.98 -6.10
N PHE A 145 10.52 -12.94 -5.59
CA PHE A 145 11.31 -12.01 -6.39
C PHE A 145 12.72 -11.76 -5.82
N HIS A 146 13.14 -12.53 -4.82
CA HIS A 146 14.42 -12.35 -4.12
C HIS A 146 15.61 -12.39 -5.08
N ASP A 147 15.60 -13.33 -6.03
CA ASP A 147 16.71 -13.52 -6.98
C ASP A 147 16.74 -12.49 -8.11
N LYS A 148 15.67 -11.70 -8.27
CA LYS A 148 15.53 -10.72 -9.37
C LYS A 148 15.86 -9.29 -8.94
N LEU A 149 15.71 -8.98 -7.66
CA LEU A 149 15.82 -7.61 -7.16
C LEU A 149 17.10 -7.42 -6.36
N THR A 150 18.13 -6.93 -7.04
CA THR A 150 19.39 -6.51 -6.40
C THR A 150 19.13 -5.41 -5.37
N ASP A 151 19.88 -5.43 -4.27
CA ASP A 151 19.74 -4.40 -3.25
C ASP A 151 20.20 -3.03 -3.79
N PRO A 152 19.34 -2.01 -3.81
CA PRO A 152 19.71 -0.68 -4.29
C PRO A 152 20.90 -0.08 -3.53
N LEU A 153 21.10 -0.45 -2.26
CA LEU A 153 22.23 0.03 -1.47
C LEU A 153 23.54 -0.66 -1.82
N GLU A 154 23.49 -1.95 -2.19
CA GLU A 154 24.67 -2.68 -2.65
C GLU A 154 25.16 -2.14 -3.99
N THR A 155 24.24 -1.86 -4.93
CA THR A 155 24.61 -1.23 -6.21
C THR A 155 25.22 0.15 -6.00
N LEU A 156 24.64 0.98 -5.12
CA LEU A 156 25.16 2.31 -4.81
C LEU A 156 26.57 2.24 -4.20
N ARG A 157 26.79 1.29 -3.30
CA ARG A 157 28.09 1.07 -2.67
C ARG A 157 29.13 0.59 -3.66
N ALA A 158 28.79 -0.35 -4.53
CA ALA A 158 29.70 -0.85 -5.56
C ALA A 158 30.11 0.25 -6.55
N GLU A 159 29.18 1.11 -6.96
CA GLU A 159 29.49 2.27 -7.81
C GLU A 159 30.39 3.28 -7.09
N TYR A 160 30.10 3.58 -5.83
CA TYR A 160 30.94 4.45 -5.02
C TYR A 160 32.36 3.89 -4.83
N ASP A 161 32.50 2.62 -4.46
CA ASP A 161 33.80 1.97 -4.24
C ASP A 161 34.62 1.95 -5.54
N LYS A 162 33.96 1.74 -6.68
CA LYS A 162 34.61 1.83 -8.01
C LYS A 162 35.14 3.25 -8.28
N LEU A 163 34.30 4.27 -8.15
CA LEU A 163 34.73 5.65 -8.45
C LEU A 163 35.76 6.17 -7.44
N LYS A 164 35.66 5.76 -6.16
CA LYS A 164 36.65 6.05 -5.13
C LYS A 164 38.00 5.41 -5.49
N GLY A 165 38.00 4.14 -5.92
CA GLY A 165 39.22 3.46 -6.38
C GLY A 165 39.86 4.13 -7.60
N GLU A 166 39.06 4.53 -8.59
CA GLU A 166 39.56 5.29 -9.75
C GLU A 166 40.24 6.60 -9.34
N MET A 167 39.64 7.34 -8.40
CA MET A 167 40.24 8.56 -7.86
C MET A 167 41.53 8.28 -7.07
N GLU A 168 41.58 7.22 -6.25
CA GLU A 168 42.78 6.82 -5.50
C GLU A 168 43.94 6.38 -6.41
N LEU A 169 43.62 5.88 -7.62
CA LEU A 169 44.59 5.56 -8.66
C LEU A 169 45.08 6.80 -9.45
N GLY A 170 44.60 8.00 -9.13
CA GLY A 170 45.00 9.26 -9.77
C GLY A 170 44.25 9.58 -11.07
N ASN A 171 43.05 9.03 -11.27
CA ASN A 171 42.22 9.35 -12.43
C ASN A 171 41.44 10.66 -12.22
N ASP A 172 42.01 11.77 -12.66
CA ASP A 172 41.43 13.12 -12.49
C ASP A 172 40.39 13.51 -13.55
N ASN A 173 39.70 12.53 -14.15
CA ASN A 173 38.67 12.83 -15.14
C ASN A 173 37.54 13.67 -14.48
N PRO A 174 37.24 14.88 -14.98
CA PRO A 174 36.24 15.76 -14.38
C PRO A 174 34.83 15.13 -14.34
N SER A 175 34.52 14.19 -15.23
CA SER A 175 33.27 13.44 -15.19
C SER A 175 33.20 12.49 -13.99
N ILE A 176 34.31 11.81 -13.65
CA ILE A 176 34.40 10.89 -12.51
C ILE A 176 34.29 11.68 -11.21
N ILE A 177 35.01 12.79 -11.10
CA ILE A 177 34.96 13.70 -9.94
C ILE A 177 33.53 14.21 -9.72
N LYS A 178 32.83 14.62 -10.79
CA LYS A 178 31.45 15.09 -10.70
C LYS A 178 30.47 13.99 -10.27
N GLN A 179 30.63 12.78 -10.82
CA GLN A 179 29.82 11.62 -10.44
C GLN A 179 30.08 11.22 -8.99
N LEU A 180 31.35 11.14 -8.58
CA LEU A 180 31.76 10.81 -7.21
C LEU A 180 31.20 11.83 -6.22
N LYS A 181 31.25 13.15 -6.51
CA LYS A 181 30.60 14.17 -5.67
C LYS A 181 29.11 13.87 -5.43
N SER A 182 28.36 13.55 -6.48
CA SER A 182 26.93 13.22 -6.37
C SER A 182 26.73 11.95 -5.53
N LEU A 183 27.49 10.90 -5.85
CA LEU A 183 27.44 9.61 -5.16
C LEU A 183 27.82 9.73 -3.68
N THR A 184 28.81 10.53 -3.32
CA THR A 184 29.21 10.77 -1.93
C THR A 184 28.08 11.41 -1.12
N VAL A 185 27.31 12.33 -1.72
CA VAL A 185 26.11 12.91 -1.09
C VAL A 185 25.01 11.87 -0.91
N ASP A 186 24.78 11.02 -1.91
CA ASP A 186 23.80 9.94 -1.83
C ASP A 186 24.20 8.90 -0.78
N MET A 187 25.48 8.50 -0.71
CA MET A 187 26.02 7.58 0.29
C MET A 187 25.86 8.13 1.72
N TYR A 188 26.10 9.43 1.92
CA TYR A 188 25.91 10.09 3.20
C TYR A 188 24.43 10.15 3.61
N SER A 189 23.56 10.56 2.67
CA SER A 189 22.11 10.62 2.88
C SER A 189 21.54 9.24 3.26
N ASN A 190 22.11 8.18 2.68
CA ASN A 190 21.75 6.79 2.96
C ASN A 190 22.43 6.19 4.19
N ARG A 191 23.23 6.98 4.94
CA ARG A 191 24.00 6.56 6.13
C ARG A 191 24.96 5.41 5.87
N LEU A 192 25.44 5.26 4.63
CA LEU A 192 26.42 4.25 4.26
C LEU A 192 27.85 4.68 4.60
N ILE A 193 28.10 5.98 4.66
CA ILE A 193 29.38 6.59 5.08
C ILE A 193 29.16 7.56 6.24
N GLY A 194 30.16 7.70 7.10
CA GLY A 194 30.13 8.62 8.24
C GLY A 194 30.64 10.03 7.91
N ASP A 195 30.41 10.99 8.81
CA ASP A 195 30.84 12.39 8.66
C ASP A 195 32.34 12.56 8.36
N LYS A 196 33.18 11.69 8.93
CA LYS A 196 34.64 11.73 8.73
C LYS A 196 35.01 11.40 7.29
N GLU A 197 34.48 10.29 6.78
CA GLU A 197 34.74 9.83 5.41
C GLU A 197 34.14 10.79 4.38
N PHE A 198 32.93 11.30 4.65
CA PHE A 198 32.30 12.32 3.82
C PHE A 198 33.17 13.58 3.69
N LYS A 199 33.67 14.11 4.81
CA LYS A 199 34.52 15.30 4.81
C LYS A 199 35.83 15.07 4.07
N GLU A 200 36.49 13.93 4.31
CA GLU A 200 37.77 13.61 3.67
C GLU A 200 37.64 13.61 2.13
N ILE A 201 36.60 12.97 1.61
CA ILE A 201 36.38 12.86 0.17
C ILE A 201 35.97 14.21 -0.44
N ILE A 202 35.04 14.92 0.20
CA ILE A 202 34.63 16.26 -0.28
C ILE A 202 35.84 17.21 -0.31
N THR A 203 36.71 17.19 0.70
CA THR A 203 37.90 18.05 0.72
C THR A 203 38.93 17.72 -0.36
N ARG A 204 39.02 16.46 -0.80
CA ARG A 204 39.89 16.08 -1.93
C ARG A 204 39.28 16.42 -3.29
N LEU A 205 37.96 16.56 -3.36
CA LEU A 205 37.23 16.84 -4.60
C LEU A 205 37.02 18.35 -4.84
N LEU A 206 37.30 19.21 -3.87
CA LEU A 206 37.23 20.68 -3.96
C LEU A 206 38.55 21.27 -4.47
#